data_AF-A0A3S1K238-F1
#
_entry.id   AF-A0A3S1K238-F1
#
_cell.length_a   1.000
_cell.length_b   1.000
_cell.length_c   1.000
_cell.angle_alpha   90.00
_cell.angle_beta   90.00
_cell.angle_gamma   90.00
#
_symmetry.space_group_name_H-M   'P 1'
#
loop_
_entity.id
_entity.type
_entity.pdbx_description
1 polymer ?
#
loop_
_entity_poly.entity_id
_entity_poly.type
_entity_poly.pdbx_seq_one_letter_code
_entity_poly.pdbx_strand_id
1 'polypeptide(L)'
;MRAFFRSVAAMIVMSSLAGCTSISYYAQSLKGHVEIMAARQDVEELIDDPSIPGTLRARMESASAIRQFAIDELALPDNNS
;
A
#
# COMPACT_ATOMS: atom_id res chain seq x y z
N MET A 1 -42.75 25.30 -3.06
CA MET A 1 -41.52 25.95 -3.57
C MET A 1 -40.36 25.91 -2.58
N ARG A 2 -40.46 26.45 -1.36
CA ARG A 2 -39.34 26.47 -0.40
C ARG A 2 -38.80 25.07 -0.02
N ALA A 3 -39.67 24.09 0.16
CA ALA A 3 -39.27 22.70 0.44
C ALA A 3 -38.50 22.06 -0.72
N PHE A 4 -38.93 22.33 -1.96
CA PHE A 4 -38.25 21.85 -3.17
C PHE A 4 -36.84 22.43 -3.29
N PHE A 5 -36.68 23.75 -3.10
CA PHE A 5 -35.36 24.39 -3.11
C PHE A 5 -34.43 23.86 -2.01
N ARG A 6 -34.96 23.55 -0.82
CA ARG A 6 -34.18 22.92 0.27
C ARG A 6 -33.71 21.51 -0.11
N SER A 7 -34.58 20.70 -0.71
CA SER A 7 -34.20 19.35 -1.16
C SER A 7 -33.16 19.37 -2.27
N VAL A 8 -33.28 20.30 -3.23
CA VAL A 8 -32.29 20.49 -4.30
C VAL A 8 -30.94 20.93 -3.73
N ALA A 9 -30.93 21.93 -2.83
CA ALA A 9 -29.71 22.37 -2.18
C ALA A 9 -29.03 21.23 -1.37
N ALA A 10 -29.82 20.42 -0.65
CA ALA A 10 -29.30 19.27 0.10
C ALA A 10 -28.67 18.21 -0.83
N MET A 11 -29.29 17.91 -1.98
CA MET A 11 -28.72 16.99 -2.97
C MET A 11 -27.42 17.51 -3.57
N ILE A 12 -27.33 18.81 -3.88
CA ILE A 12 -26.10 19.42 -4.41
C ILE A 12 -24.97 19.32 -3.38
N VAL A 13 -25.26 19.61 -2.11
CA VAL A 13 -24.28 19.49 -1.02
C VAL A 13 -23.83 18.03 -0.87
N MET A 14 -24.74 17.05 -0.82
CA MET A 14 -24.38 15.64 -0.70
C MET A 14 -23.51 15.14 -1.88
N SER A 15 -23.82 15.54 -3.11
CA SER A 15 -22.99 15.19 -4.27
C SER A 15 -21.62 15.88 -4.23
N SER A 16 -21.51 17.08 -3.67
CA SER A 16 -20.21 17.76 -3.51
C SER A 16 -19.34 17.12 -2.41
N LEU A 17 -19.94 16.39 -1.47
CA LEU A 17 -19.23 15.59 -0.46
C LEU A 17 -18.83 14.20 -0.99
N ALA A 18 -19.44 13.72 -2.07
CA ALA A 18 -18.99 12.52 -2.74
C ALA A 18 -17.67 12.82 -3.48
N GLY A 19 -16.57 12.17 -3.07
CA GLY A 19 -15.26 12.35 -3.69
C GLY A 19 -15.29 12.04 -5.19
N CYS A 20 -14.31 12.58 -5.94
CA CYS A 20 -14.21 12.40 -7.39
C CYS A 20 -13.89 10.96 -7.85
N THR A 21 -13.79 10.01 -6.92
CA THR A 21 -13.41 8.61 -7.18
C THR A 21 -14.59 7.69 -6.92
N SER A 22 -14.62 6.54 -7.60
CA SER A 22 -15.69 5.56 -7.40
C SER A 22 -15.45 4.72 -6.14
N ILE A 23 -16.54 4.24 -5.54
CA ILE A 23 -16.49 3.24 -4.47
C ILE A 23 -15.74 1.98 -4.94
N SER A 24 -15.92 1.60 -6.20
CA SER A 24 -15.22 0.45 -6.81
C SER A 24 -13.71 0.60 -6.79
N TYR A 25 -13.19 1.82 -6.96
CA TYR A 25 -11.76 2.10 -6.85
C TYR A 25 -11.23 1.77 -5.45
N TYR A 26 -11.89 2.26 -4.40
CA TYR A 26 -11.49 1.97 -3.03
C TYR A 26 -11.58 0.48 -2.68
N ALA A 27 -12.65 -0.19 -3.13
CA ALA A 27 -12.79 -1.62 -2.95
C ALA A 27 -11.62 -2.39 -3.61
N GLN A 28 -11.22 -2.00 -4.81
CA GLN A 28 -10.09 -2.59 -5.52
C GLN A 28 -8.76 -2.34 -4.81
N SER A 29 -8.50 -1.10 -4.34
CA SER A 29 -7.27 -0.76 -3.63
C SER A 29 -7.14 -1.52 -2.31
N LEU A 30 -8.22 -1.61 -1.54
CA LEU A 30 -8.24 -2.38 -0.28
C LEU A 30 -8.02 -3.87 -0.55
N LYS A 31 -8.70 -4.42 -1.55
CA LYS A 31 -8.52 -5.82 -1.94
C LYS A 31 -7.06 -6.12 -2.30
N GLY A 32 -6.47 -5.32 -3.20
CA GLY A 32 -5.08 -5.51 -3.61
C GLY A 32 -4.08 -5.33 -2.46
N HIS A 33 -4.33 -4.37 -1.57
CA HIS A 33 -3.50 -4.19 -0.38
C HIS A 33 -3.53 -5.43 0.53
N VAL A 34 -4.73 -5.97 0.80
CA VAL A 34 -4.89 -7.18 1.62
C VAL A 34 -4.22 -8.38 0.95
N GLU A 35 -4.37 -8.53 -0.37
CA GLU A 35 -3.73 -9.62 -1.13
C GLU A 35 -2.20 -9.57 -1.01
N ILE A 36 -1.58 -8.38 -1.15
CA ILE A 36 -0.13 -8.22 -0.98
C ILE A 36 0.30 -8.53 0.45
N MET A 37 -0.43 -8.00 1.44
CA MET A 37 -0.08 -8.18 2.85
C MET A 37 -0.22 -9.64 3.30
N ALA A 38 -1.21 -10.36 2.77
CA ALA A 38 -1.40 -11.77 3.06
C ALA A 38 -0.36 -12.67 2.36
N ALA A 39 0.17 -12.24 1.21
CA ALA A 39 1.13 -13.01 0.42
C ALA A 39 2.60 -12.66 0.72
N ARG A 40 2.86 -11.72 1.66
CA ARG A 40 4.23 -11.32 2.01
C ARG A 40 5.03 -12.49 2.58
N GLN A 41 6.32 -12.50 2.29
CA GLN A 41 7.27 -13.52 2.71
C GLN A 41 8.47 -12.84 3.34
N ASP A 42 9.13 -13.53 4.27
CA ASP A 42 10.33 -13.04 4.91
C ASP A 42 11.52 -13.06 3.93
N VAL A 43 12.22 -11.93 3.80
CA VAL A 43 13.30 -11.81 2.82
C VAL A 43 14.52 -12.64 3.22
N GLU A 44 14.80 -12.80 4.51
CA GLU A 44 15.92 -13.58 5.01
C GLU A 44 15.67 -15.07 4.74
N GLU A 45 14.45 -15.55 5.00
CA GLU A 45 14.05 -16.93 4.66
C GLU A 45 14.19 -17.22 3.14
N LEU A 46 13.82 -16.25 2.30
CA LEU A 46 13.98 -16.38 0.84
C LEU A 46 15.43 -16.29 0.36
N ILE A 47 16.27 -15.53 1.05
CA ILE A 47 17.71 -15.50 0.75
C ILE A 47 18.36 -16.83 1.10
N ASP A 48 17.88 -17.53 2.14
CA ASP A 48 18.43 -18.83 2.56
C ASP A 48 17.89 -20.01 1.75
N ASP A 49 16.69 -19.91 1.16
CA ASP A 49 16.09 -20.99 0.38
C ASP A 49 16.88 -21.28 -0.92
N PRO A 50 17.51 -22.46 -1.09
CA PRO A 50 18.30 -22.80 -2.28
C PRO A 50 17.48 -22.91 -3.57
N SER A 51 16.15 -22.99 -3.50
CA SER A 51 15.25 -23.04 -4.66
C SER A 51 15.10 -21.69 -5.36
N ILE A 52 15.43 -20.59 -4.68
CA ILE A 52 15.31 -19.24 -5.21
C ILE A 52 16.39 -18.97 -6.26
N PRO A 53 16.00 -18.49 -7.47
CA PRO A 53 16.95 -18.17 -8.54
C PRO A 53 18.04 -17.21 -8.05
N GLY A 54 19.30 -17.52 -8.36
CA GLY A 54 20.45 -16.74 -7.86
C GLY A 54 20.40 -15.26 -8.20
N THR A 55 19.80 -14.88 -9.33
CA THR A 55 19.62 -13.47 -9.71
C THR A 55 18.62 -12.73 -8.83
N LEU A 56 17.57 -13.42 -8.36
CA LEU A 56 16.60 -12.86 -7.42
C LEU A 56 17.22 -12.76 -6.03
N ARG A 57 17.93 -13.80 -5.58
CA ARG A 57 18.68 -13.80 -4.32
C ARG A 57 19.64 -12.63 -4.22
N ALA A 58 20.49 -12.43 -5.24
CA ALA A 58 21.45 -11.32 -5.26
C ALA A 58 20.78 -9.93 -5.19
N ARG A 59 19.58 -9.77 -5.76
CA ARG A 59 18.81 -8.51 -5.67
C ARG A 59 18.27 -8.29 -4.26
N MET A 60 17.77 -9.35 -3.61
CA MET A 60 17.27 -9.28 -2.24
C MET A 60 18.41 -8.98 -1.26
N GLU A 61 19.56 -9.65 -1.41
CA GLU A 61 20.77 -9.35 -0.63
C GLU A 61 21.20 -7.88 -0.77
N SER A 62 21.21 -7.37 -2.02
CA SER A 62 21.54 -5.96 -2.27
C SER A 62 20.55 -5.00 -1.61
N ALA A 63 19.25 -5.28 -1.69
CA ALA A 63 18.22 -4.47 -1.04
C ALA A 63 18.35 -4.50 0.49
N SER A 64 18.65 -5.68 1.07
CA SER A 64 18.89 -5.84 2.50
C SER A 64 20.10 -5.01 2.97
N ALA A 65 21.21 -5.05 2.23
CA ALA A 65 22.40 -4.23 2.52
C ALA A 65 22.11 -2.72 2.45
N ILE A 66 21.33 -2.27 1.46
CA ILE A 66 20.92 -0.87 1.34
C ILE A 66 20.07 -0.44 2.55
N ARG A 67 19.13 -1.29 2.97
CA ARG A 67 18.28 -1.04 4.15
C ARG A 67 19.13 -0.94 5.42
N GLN A 68 20.06 -1.87 5.62
CA GLN A 68 20.95 -1.87 6.78
C GLN A 68 21.80 -0.59 6.83
N PHE A 69 22.37 -0.17 5.70
CA PHE A 69 23.08 1.10 5.60
C PHE A 69 22.19 2.29 5.98
N ALA A 70 20.94 2.31 5.53
CA ALA A 70 20.02 3.40 5.85
C ALA A 70 19.68 3.48 7.36
N ILE A 71 19.64 2.33 8.04
CA ILE A 71 19.45 2.27 9.49
C ILE A 71 20.72 2.77 10.20
N ASP A 72 21.87 2.17 9.87
CA ASP A 72 23.11 2.38 10.60
C ASP A 72 23.74 3.75 10.36
N GLU A 73 23.77 4.20 9.10
CA GLU A 73 24.52 5.39 8.67
C GLU A 73 23.62 6.61 8.47
N LEU A 74 22.35 6.40 8.08
CA LEU A 74 21.41 7.49 7.85
C LEU A 74 20.44 7.71 9.03
N ALA A 75 20.52 6.88 10.07
CA ALA A 75 19.64 6.91 11.24
C ALA A 75 18.15 6.87 10.87
N LEU A 76 17.79 6.18 9.79
CA LEU A 76 16.40 5.91 9.47
C LEU A 76 15.85 4.86 10.45
N PRO A 77 14.55 4.92 10.77
CA PRO A 77 13.95 3.94 11.68
C PRO A 77 14.05 2.52 11.10
N ASP A 78 14.36 1.55 11.97
CA ASP A 78 14.26 0.13 11.66
C ASP A 78 12.79 -0.30 11.79
N ASN A 79 12.07 -0.16 10.69
CA ASN A 79 10.67 -0.53 10.56
C ASN A 79 10.55 -1.98 10.10
N ASN A 80 9.66 -2.77 10.70
CA ASN A 80 9.37 -4.18 10.34
C ASN A 80 8.61 -4.31 8.99
N SER A 81 9.10 -3.60 7.96
CA SER A 81 8.60 -3.62 6.58
C SER A 81 9.26 -4.72 5.78
#